data_AF-A0A2D8FQD9-F1
#
_entry.id   AF-A0A2D8FQD9-F1
#
_cell.length_a   1.000
_cell.length_b   1.000
_cell.length_c   1.000
_cell.angle_alpha   90.00
_cell.angle_beta   90.00
_cell.angle_gamma   90.00
#
_symmetry.space_group_name_H-M   'P 1'
#
loop_
_entity.id
_entity.type
_entity.pdbx_description
1 polymer ?
#
loop_
_entity_poly.entity_id
_entity_poly.type
_entity_poly.pdbx_seq_one_letter_code
_entity_poly.pdbx_strand_id
1 'polypeptide(L)'
;MKIVYFTHSLESCWNHGNAHFLRGVLRELIARGHQVEAWEPHDAWSRANLVADHGEEGLAPYRQAYPELVSRRFHPPLDVDRALDGADLVIVHEWNDPALVAAVG
;
A
#
# COMPACT_ATOMS: atom_id res chain seq x y z
N MET A 1 5.49 -17.33 -2.05
CA MET A 1 4.31 -16.83 -2.79
C MET A 1 4.51 -15.36 -3.07
N LYS A 2 4.07 -14.89 -4.24
CA LYS A 2 3.93 -13.47 -4.55
C LYS A 2 2.56 -12.99 -4.08
N ILE A 3 2.56 -12.02 -3.19
CA ILE A 3 1.35 -11.44 -2.58
C ILE A 3 1.28 -9.98 -3.03
N VAL A 4 0.19 -9.63 -3.70
CA VAL A 4 -0.10 -8.24 -4.10
C VAL A 4 -1.14 -7.66 -3.13
N TYR A 5 -0.80 -6.53 -2.51
CA TYR A 5 -1.67 -5.87 -1.54
C TYR A 5 -2.01 -4.45 -1.99
N PHE A 6 -3.28 -4.16 -2.25
CA PHE A 6 -3.75 -2.80 -2.51
C PHE A 6 -4.20 -2.12 -1.22
N THR A 7 -3.64 -0.96 -0.93
CA THR A 7 -3.97 -0.16 0.26
C THR A 7 -4.16 1.30 -0.11
N HIS A 8 -4.98 2.01 0.68
CA HIS A 8 -5.15 3.44 0.53
C HIS A 8 -3.83 4.19 0.74
N SER A 9 -3.09 3.85 1.79
CA SER A 9 -1.79 4.47 2.08
C SER A 9 -1.01 3.61 3.07
N LEU A 10 0.15 3.12 2.65
CA LEU A 10 1.12 2.45 3.52
C LEU A 10 2.06 3.46 4.18
N GLU A 11 2.47 4.51 3.45
CA GLU A 11 3.42 5.50 3.95
C GLU A 11 2.81 6.41 5.04
N SER A 12 1.53 6.74 4.94
CA SER A 12 0.82 7.63 5.89
C SER A 12 -0.26 6.90 6.69
N CYS A 13 -0.27 7.16 8.00
CA CYS A 13 -1.34 6.80 8.93
C CYS A 13 -2.24 8.00 9.31
N TRP A 14 -2.07 9.15 8.64
CA TRP A 14 -2.91 10.33 8.85
C TRP A 14 -4.38 9.97 8.55
N ASN A 15 -5.22 10.01 9.59
CA ASN A 15 -6.59 9.51 9.59
C ASN A 15 -6.76 8.10 8.98
N HIS A 16 -5.73 7.25 9.07
CA HIS A 16 -5.68 5.89 8.51
C HIS A 16 -4.96 4.96 9.50
N GLY A 17 -5.55 4.77 10.68
CA GLY A 17 -4.95 4.00 11.78
C GLY A 17 -4.63 2.54 11.42
N ASN A 18 -5.41 1.93 10.52
CA ASN A 18 -5.21 0.56 10.04
C ASN A 18 -3.85 0.36 9.35
N ALA A 19 -3.19 1.43 8.89
CA ALA A 19 -1.83 1.35 8.34
C ALA A 19 -0.84 0.67 9.31
N HIS A 20 -0.99 0.86 10.63
CA HIS A 20 -0.10 0.23 11.61
C HIS A 20 -0.26 -1.29 11.66
N PHE A 21 -1.50 -1.78 11.65
CA PHE A 21 -1.78 -3.20 11.59
C PHE A 21 -1.28 -3.81 10.28
N LEU A 22 -1.58 -3.13 9.15
CA LEU A 22 -1.11 -3.54 7.83
C LEU A 22 0.41 -3.68 7.77
N ARG A 23 1.17 -2.69 8.26
CA ARG A 23 2.63 -2.73 8.29
C ARG A 23 3.14 -3.97 9.04
N GLY A 24 2.54 -4.31 10.19
CA GLY A 24 2.86 -5.52 10.94
C GLY A 24 2.63 -6.80 10.14
N VAL A 25 1.46 -6.91 9.48
CA VAL A 25 1.11 -8.07 8.65
C VAL A 25 2.08 -8.22 7.46
N LEU A 26 2.32 -7.15 6.70
CA LEU A 26 3.21 -7.22 5.53
C LEU A 26 4.64 -7.57 5.92
N ARG A 27 5.14 -7.00 7.02
CA ARG A 27 6.47 -7.31 7.55
C ARG A 27 6.60 -8.78 7.95
N GLU A 28 5.60 -9.34 8.62
CA GLU A 28 5.60 -10.76 8.99
C GLU A 28 5.55 -11.67 7.77
N LEU A 29 4.77 -11.31 6.74
CA LEU A 29 4.75 -12.05 5.47
C LEU A 29 6.13 -12.04 4.78
N ILE A 30 6.81 -10.89 4.76
CA ILE A 30 8.18 -10.79 4.26
C ILE A 30 9.13 -11.66 5.10
N ALA A 31 9.03 -11.60 6.42
CA ALA A 31 9.88 -12.39 7.34
C ALA A 31 9.71 -13.91 7.15
N ARG A 32 8.53 -14.37 6.70
CA ARG A 32 8.26 -15.77 6.33
C ARG A 32 8.73 -16.16 4.93
N GLY A 33 9.34 -15.25 4.19
CA GLY A 33 9.87 -15.50 2.85
C GLY A 33 8.85 -15.33 1.71
N HIS A 34 7.72 -14.66 1.97
CA HIS A 34 6.82 -14.26 0.88
C HIS A 34 7.36 -13.02 0.15
N GLN A 35 7.17 -12.96 -1.16
CA GLN A 35 7.37 -11.74 -1.94
C GLN A 35 6.12 -10.88 -1.79
N VAL A 36 6.24 -9.71 -1.18
CA VAL A 36 5.11 -8.81 -0.93
C VAL A 36 5.27 -7.56 -1.78
N GLU A 37 4.24 -7.23 -2.57
CA GLU A 37 4.16 -5.99 -3.35
C GLU A 37 2.94 -5.19 -2.89
N ALA A 38 3.19 -4.10 -2.17
CA ALA A 38 2.14 -3.15 -1.81
C ALA A 38 1.93 -2.15 -2.96
N TRP A 39 0.67 -1.84 -3.26
CA TRP A 39 0.28 -0.80 -4.21
C TRP A 39 -0.62 0.21 -3.51
N GLU A 40 -0.40 1.48 -3.77
CA GLU A 40 -1.22 2.57 -3.25
C GLU A 40 -1.47 3.65 -4.31
N PRO A 41 -2.61 4.36 -4.28
CA PRO A 41 -2.84 5.48 -5.20
C PRO A 41 -1.79 6.57 -5.03
N HIS A 42 -1.37 7.17 -6.13
CA HIS A 42 -0.43 8.31 -6.11
C HIS A 42 -0.96 9.47 -5.24
N ASP A 43 -2.27 9.74 -5.38
CA ASP A 43 -2.96 10.84 -4.70
C ASP A 43 -3.74 10.36 -3.46
N ALA A 44 -3.22 9.33 -2.78
CA ALA A 44 -3.80 8.81 -1.54
C ALA A 44 -4.08 9.93 -0.52
N TRP A 45 -5.35 10.13 -0.15
CA TRP A 45 -5.78 11.23 0.71
C TRP A 45 -4.99 11.34 2.02
N SER A 46 -4.70 10.21 2.68
CA SER A 46 -3.92 10.21 3.93
C SER A 46 -2.48 10.64 3.71
N ARG A 47 -1.87 10.27 2.59
CA ARG A 47 -0.53 10.74 2.23
C ARG A 47 -0.55 12.22 1.90
N ALA A 48 -1.50 12.66 1.08
CA ALA A 48 -1.64 14.06 0.68
C ALA A 48 -1.79 15.00 1.87
N ASN A 49 -2.65 14.67 2.85
CA ASN A 49 -2.81 15.49 4.06
C ASN A 49 -1.57 15.46 4.96
N LEU A 50 -0.91 14.31 5.14
CA LEU A 50 0.33 14.24 5.90
C LEU A 50 1.40 15.18 5.31
N VAL A 51 1.54 15.18 3.98
CA VAL A 51 2.48 16.05 3.26
C VAL A 51 2.03 17.52 3.34
N ALA A 52 0.73 17.80 3.30
CA ALA A 52 0.22 19.17 3.46
C ALA A 52 0.51 19.74 4.85
N ASP A 53 0.35 18.93 5.90
CA ASP A 53 0.52 19.36 7.30
C ASP A 53 2.00 19.42 7.73
N HIS A 54 2.83 18.50 7.23
CA HIS A 54 4.19 18.28 7.74
C HIS A 54 5.28 18.25 6.66
N GLY A 55 4.93 18.50 5.39
CA GLY A 55 5.84 18.36 4.26
C GLY A 55 6.23 16.91 3.99
N GLU A 56 7.13 16.69 3.02
CA GLU A 56 7.67 15.36 2.69
C GLU A 56 8.42 14.72 3.88
N GLU A 57 8.92 15.52 4.84
CA GLU A 57 9.56 15.03 6.06
C GLU A 57 8.60 14.24 6.96
N GLY A 58 7.29 14.50 6.87
CA GLY A 58 6.26 13.73 7.58
C GLY A 58 6.27 12.23 7.26
N LEU A 59 6.84 11.83 6.11
CA LEU A 59 6.98 10.43 5.70
C LEU A 59 8.23 9.75 6.27
N ALA A 60 9.18 10.52 6.83
CA ALA A 60 10.45 9.99 7.32
C ALA A 60 10.30 8.94 8.45
N PRO A 61 9.40 9.11 9.45
CA PRO A 61 9.23 8.10 10.50
C PRO A 61 8.83 6.74 9.95
N TYR A 62 7.94 6.69 8.96
CA TYR A 62 7.56 5.43 8.29
C TYR A 62 8.77 4.80 7.58
N ARG A 63 9.48 5.58 6.75
CA ARG A 63 10.63 5.10 5.98
C ARG A 63 11.77 4.59 6.87
N GLN A 64 11.96 5.20 8.04
CA GLN A 64 12.98 4.79 9.01
C GLN A 64 12.56 3.54 9.80
N ALA A 65 11.29 3.45 10.20
CA ALA A 65 10.80 2.34 11.02
C ALA A 65 10.57 1.04 10.23
N TYR A 66 10.29 1.16 8.92
CA TYR A 66 9.91 0.05 8.04
C TYR A 66 10.67 0.08 6.71
N PRO A 67 12.03 0.05 6.71
CA PRO A 67 12.82 0.15 5.48
C PRO A 67 12.57 -1.00 4.48
N GLU A 68 12.06 -2.14 4.95
CA GLU A 68 11.68 -3.30 4.15
C GLU A 68 10.31 -3.16 3.47
N LEU A 69 9.46 -2.24 3.95
CA LEU A 69 8.14 -2.00 3.38
C LEU A 69 8.23 -0.91 2.32
N VAL A 70 7.96 -1.28 1.07
CA VAL A 70 7.94 -0.34 -0.05
C VAL A 70 6.63 -0.53 -0.82
N SER A 71 5.99 0.57 -1.18
CA SER A 71 4.79 0.62 -2.02
C SER A 71 5.14 1.07 -3.44
N ARG A 72 4.44 0.50 -4.42
CA ARG A 72 4.35 1.04 -5.78
C ARG A 72 3.16 1.99 -5.84
N ARG A 73 3.39 3.21 -6.31
CA ARG A 73 2.31 4.17 -6.53
C ARG A 73 1.73 4.03 -7.93
N PHE A 74 0.42 4.14 -8.06
CA PHE A 74 -0.28 4.10 -9.34
C PHE A 74 -1.27 5.25 -9.52
N HIS A 75 -1.56 5.58 -10.77
CA HIS A 75 -2.68 6.45 -11.13
C HIS A 75 -3.82 5.58 -11.65
N PRO A 76 -5.08 5.83 -11.24
CA PRO A 76 -6.23 5.21 -11.87
C PRO A 76 -6.43 5.70 -13.32
N PRO A 77 -6.86 4.84 -14.27
CA PRO A 77 -7.08 3.40 -14.08
C PRO A 77 -5.77 2.62 -14.02
N LEU A 78 -5.68 1.65 -13.10
CA LEU A 78 -4.54 0.76 -12.97
C LEU A 78 -4.55 -0.28 -14.10
N ASP A 79 -3.38 -0.55 -14.68
CA ASP A 79 -3.13 -1.76 -15.48
C ASP A 79 -3.04 -2.97 -14.51
N VAL A 80 -4.19 -3.60 -14.28
CA VAL A 80 -4.34 -4.70 -13.32
C VAL A 80 -3.57 -5.93 -13.75
N ASP A 81 -3.59 -6.29 -15.03
CA ASP A 81 -2.87 -7.46 -15.54
C ASP A 81 -1.37 -7.36 -15.22
N ARG A 82 -0.78 -6.19 -15.43
CA ARG A 82 0.61 -5.93 -15.06
C ARG A 82 0.83 -5.94 -13.54
N ALA A 83 -0.08 -5.36 -12.77
CA ALA A 83 0.04 -5.32 -11.32
C ALA A 83 -0.07 -6.70 -10.68
N LEU A 84 -0.88 -7.59 -11.25
CA LEU A 84 -1.18 -8.93 -10.76
C LEU A 84 -0.32 -10.04 -11.39
N ASP A 85 0.58 -9.72 -12.32
CA ASP A 85 1.42 -10.71 -13.01
C ASP A 85 2.14 -11.63 -12.02
N GLY A 86 1.86 -12.93 -12.09
CA GLY A 86 2.42 -13.96 -11.20
C GLY A 86 2.01 -13.87 -9.73
N ALA A 87 0.97 -13.10 -9.37
CA ALA A 87 0.45 -13.06 -8.02
C ALA A 87 -0.25 -14.37 -7.64
N ASP A 88 0.12 -14.94 -6.49
CA ASP A 88 -0.54 -16.12 -5.92
C ASP A 88 -1.70 -15.74 -4.99
N LEU A 89 -1.68 -14.52 -4.44
CA LEU A 89 -2.69 -13.97 -3.56
C LEU A 89 -2.80 -12.47 -3.79
N VAL A 90 -4.03 -11.99 -3.93
CA VAL A 90 -4.36 -10.56 -4.04
C VAL A 90 -5.25 -10.16 -2.88
N ILE A 91 -4.91 -9.06 -2.20
CA ILE A 91 -5.72 -8.50 -1.12
C ILE A 91 -6.01 -7.04 -1.44
N VAL A 92 -7.28 -6.66 -1.46
CA VAL A 92 -7.71 -5.26 -1.63
C VAL A 92 -8.30 -4.76 -0.32
N HIS A 93 -7.64 -3.78 0.31
CA HIS A 93 -8.16 -3.16 1.53
C HIS A 93 -9.40 -2.32 1.21
N GLU A 94 -10.38 -2.30 2.12
CA GLU A 94 -11.71 -1.67 1.96
C GLU A 94 -11.71 -0.17 1.60
N TRP A 95 -10.61 0.55 1.88
CA TRP A 95 -10.49 1.98 1.58
C TRP A 95 -10.01 2.27 0.14
N ASN A 96 -9.86 1.24 -0.70
CA ASN A 96 -9.62 1.44 -2.13
C ASN A 96 -10.93 1.66 -2.90
N ASP A 97 -10.81 2.25 -4.09
CA ASP A 97 -11.95 2.49 -4.98
C ASP A 97 -12.65 1.15 -5.36
N PRO A 98 -13.98 1.05 -5.28
CA PRO A 98 -14.72 -0.15 -5.72
C PRO A 98 -14.43 -0.56 -7.17
N ALA A 99 -14.07 0.38 -8.05
CA ALA A 99 -13.66 0.09 -9.42
C ALA A 99 -12.36 -0.73 -9.47
N LEU A 100 -11.45 -0.56 -8.51
CA LEU A 100 -10.26 -1.40 -8.40
C LEU A 100 -10.64 -2.84 -8.03
N VAL A 101 -11.56 -3.01 -7.08
CA VAL A 101 -12.06 -4.36 -6.70
C VAL A 101 -12.67 -5.05 -7.92
N ALA A 102 -13.54 -4.34 -8.64
CA ALA A 102 -14.17 -4.86 -9.86
C ALA A 102 -13.16 -5.19 -10.98
N ALA A 103 -12.07 -4.44 -11.08
CA ALA A 103 -11.02 -4.68 -12.07
C ALA A 103 -10.10 -5.85 -11.70
N VAL A 104 -9.90 -6.12 -10.40
CA VAL A 104 -9.13 -7.28 -9.90
C VAL A 104 -9.89 -8.60 -10.09
N GLY A 105 -11.22 -8.57 -9.96
CA GLY A 105 -12.09 -9.74 -10.13
C GLY A 105 -12.65 -10.27 -8.81
#